data_AF-A0A453DW54-F1
#
_entry.id   AF-A0A453DW54-F1
#
_cell.length_a   1.000
_cell.length_b   1.000
_cell.length_c   1.000
_cell.angle_alpha   90.00
_cell.angle_beta   90.00
_cell.angle_gamma   90.00
#
_symmetry.space_group_name_H-M   'P 1'
#
loop_
_entity.id
_entity.type
_entity.pdbx_description
1 polymer ?
#
loop_
_entity_poly.entity_id
_entity_poly.type
_entity_poly.pdbx_seq_one_letter_code
_entity_poly.pdbx_strand_id
1 'polypeptide(L)'
;LCGQAFGAGQYHLLGIYKQRTMLLLTAASIPVAIIWFYTGQIMLLFGQDPEIAMEAGTYARWMIPGLFGYGLLQCHVRFLQSQNTVLPVMVSAGVAALFHLLACWLLVHVAGMGSNGAALSTAVSYWVYVILLAVYVRVSSSCKQTWTGFSMQAFHGAHDFLRLAVPSALMLCLEWWSFEILVLLSGLLPNPQLETSVMSIT
;
A
#
# COMPACT_ATOMS: atom_id res chain seq x y z
N LEU A 1 9.51 6.86 14.83
CA LEU A 1 8.43 7.29 15.76
C LEU A 1 7.87 6.14 16.61
N CYS A 2 7.08 5.19 16.08
CA CYS A 2 6.48 4.12 16.92
C CYS A 2 7.52 3.27 17.66
N GLY A 3 8.61 2.83 17.01
CA GLY A 3 9.66 2.06 17.68
C GLY A 3 10.40 2.83 18.78
N GLN A 4 10.63 4.13 18.58
CA GLN A 4 11.23 5.00 19.60
C GLN A 4 10.30 5.18 20.81
N ALA A 5 9.01 5.45 20.55
CA ALA A 5 8.01 5.58 21.62
C ALA A 5 7.84 4.26 22.39
N PHE A 6 7.88 3.12 21.70
CA PHE A 6 7.82 1.81 22.34
C PHE A 6 9.05 1.56 23.23
N GLY A 7 10.25 1.81 22.72
CA GLY A 7 11.49 1.67 23.50
C GLY A 7 11.57 2.63 24.70
N ALA A 8 10.92 3.80 24.61
CA ALA A 8 10.80 4.77 25.70
C ALA A 8 9.64 4.48 26.68
N GLY A 9 8.91 3.37 26.52
CA GLY A 9 7.76 3.02 27.37
C GLY A 9 6.50 3.86 27.17
N GLN A 10 6.45 4.70 26.12
CA GLN A 10 5.34 5.60 25.81
C GLN A 10 4.26 4.90 24.98
N TYR A 11 3.72 3.79 25.49
CA TYR A 11 2.85 2.89 24.74
C TYR A 11 1.59 3.54 24.15
N HIS A 12 0.96 4.46 24.88
CA HIS A 12 -0.26 5.15 24.42
C HIS A 12 -0.04 5.96 23.12
N LEU A 13 1.18 6.45 22.88
CA LEU A 13 1.49 7.23 21.68
C LEU A 13 1.46 6.38 20.41
N LEU A 14 1.65 5.06 20.49
CA LEU A 14 1.64 4.20 19.31
C LEU A 14 0.27 4.21 18.62
N GLY A 15 -0.82 4.14 19.40
CA GLY A 15 -2.18 4.19 18.89
C GLY A 15 -2.49 5.56 18.25
N ILE A 16 -2.00 6.64 18.86
CA ILE A 16 -2.17 8.01 18.35
C ILE A 16 -1.39 8.20 17.04
N TYR A 17 -0.12 7.76 16.99
CA TYR A 17 0.68 7.82 15.77
C TYR A 17 0.08 7.01 14.65
N LYS A 18 -0.37 5.78 14.93
CA LYS A 18 -1.08 4.95 13.94
C LYS A 18 -2.29 5.69 13.36
N GLN A 19 -3.17 6.25 14.21
CA GLN A 19 -4.36 6.98 13.76
C GLN A 19 -4.00 8.21 12.94
N ARG A 20 -3.01 8.99 13.40
CA ARG A 20 -2.50 10.16 12.67
C ARG A 20 -1.99 9.77 11.29
N THR A 21 -1.18 8.72 11.19
CA THR A 21 -0.66 8.22 9.91
C THR A 21 -1.79 7.73 9.01
N MET A 22 -2.81 7.05 9.54
CA MET A 22 -3.98 6.64 8.76
C MET A 22 -4.70 7.84 8.13
N LEU A 23 -4.92 8.91 8.90
CA LEU A 23 -5.54 10.14 8.40
C LEU A 23 -4.69 10.80 7.32
N LEU A 24 -3.39 10.96 7.57
CA LEU A 24 -2.46 11.58 6.63
C LEU A 24 -2.31 10.78 5.33
N LEU A 25 -2.18 9.44 5.41
CA LEU A 25 -2.08 8.58 4.23
C LEU A 25 -3.39 8.54 3.45
N THR A 26 -4.55 8.56 4.12
CA THR A 26 -5.84 8.65 3.45
C THR A 26 -5.94 9.97 2.69
N ALA A 27 -5.56 11.09 3.32
CA ALA A 27 -5.54 12.40 2.66
C ALA A 27 -4.56 12.45 1.48
N ALA A 28 -3.34 11.90 1.65
CA ALA A 28 -2.34 11.83 0.59
C ALA A 28 -2.73 10.89 -0.56
N SER A 29 -3.56 9.88 -0.30
CA SER A 29 -4.09 8.97 -1.33
C SER A 29 -5.08 9.64 -2.26
N ILE A 30 -5.72 10.75 -1.85
CA ILE A 30 -6.69 11.49 -2.69
C ILE A 30 -6.05 12.04 -3.97
N PRO A 31 -4.97 12.87 -3.90
CA PRO A 31 -4.33 13.35 -5.13
C PRO A 31 -3.74 12.21 -5.97
N VAL A 32 -3.22 11.15 -5.33
CA VAL A 32 -2.71 9.97 -6.06
C VAL A 32 -3.85 9.25 -6.79
N ALA A 33 -5.01 9.09 -6.18
CA ALA A 33 -6.19 8.51 -6.81
C ALA A 33 -6.65 9.33 -8.02
N ILE A 34 -6.57 10.66 -7.96
CA ILE A 34 -6.86 11.54 -9.10
C ILE A 34 -5.85 11.28 -10.23
N ILE A 35 -4.55 11.19 -9.92
CA ILE A 35 -3.53 10.84 -10.91
C ILE A 35 -3.83 9.47 -11.54
N TRP A 36 -4.13 8.45 -10.73
CA TRP A 36 -4.49 7.11 -11.19
C TRP A 36 -5.73 7.09 -12.06
N PHE A 37 -6.70 7.95 -11.77
CA PHE A 37 -7.90 8.09 -12.58
C PHE A 37 -7.58 8.58 -14.00
N TYR A 38 -6.59 9.47 -14.13
CA TYR A 38 -6.16 10.04 -15.41
C TYR A 38 -4.96 9.31 -16.04
N THR A 39 -4.48 8.20 -15.48
CA THR A 39 -3.29 7.47 -15.98
C THR A 39 -3.31 7.24 -17.48
N GLY A 40 -4.44 6.78 -18.04
CA GLY A 40 -4.51 6.53 -19.49
C GLY A 40 -4.33 7.79 -20.33
N GLN A 41 -4.90 8.92 -19.91
CA GLN A 41 -4.72 10.20 -20.60
C GLN A 41 -3.29 10.72 -20.44
N ILE A 42 -2.71 10.57 -19.26
CA ILE A 42 -1.31 10.92 -19.01
C ILE A 42 -0.39 10.11 -19.93
N MET A 43 -0.60 8.80 -20.06
CA MET A 43 0.20 7.95 -20.95
C MET A 43 0.06 8.34 -22.43
N LEU A 44 -1.15 8.68 -22.89
CA LEU A 44 -1.37 9.22 -24.23
C LEU A 44 -0.59 10.52 -24.47
N LEU A 45 -0.53 11.42 -23.48
CA LEU A 45 0.26 12.66 -23.58
C LEU A 45 1.78 12.38 -23.72
N PHE A 46 2.25 11.27 -23.16
CA PHE A 46 3.64 10.81 -23.33
C PHE A 46 3.85 9.98 -24.61
N GLY A 47 2.86 9.92 -25.51
CA GLY A 47 2.97 9.24 -26.80
C GLY A 47 2.90 7.71 -26.74
N GLN A 48 2.33 7.14 -25.67
CA GLN A 48 2.10 5.71 -25.58
C GLN A 48 1.00 5.26 -26.55
N ASP A 49 1.07 3.98 -26.93
CA ASP A 49 0.04 3.34 -27.75
C ASP A 49 -1.36 3.48 -27.11
N PRO A 50 -2.40 3.85 -27.87
CA PRO A 50 -3.73 4.08 -27.31
C PRO A 50 -4.36 2.87 -26.62
N GLU A 51 -4.15 1.66 -27.14
CA GLU A 51 -4.71 0.44 -26.54
C GLU A 51 -4.04 0.17 -25.19
N ILE A 52 -2.71 0.25 -25.14
CA ILE A 52 -1.93 0.09 -23.91
C ILE A 52 -2.30 1.16 -22.88
N ALA A 53 -2.39 2.43 -23.29
CA ALA A 53 -2.72 3.54 -22.41
C ALA A 53 -4.13 3.40 -21.82
N MET A 54 -5.11 2.99 -22.62
CA MET A 54 -6.48 2.77 -22.14
C MET A 54 -6.58 1.59 -21.18
N GLU A 55 -5.86 0.50 -21.45
CA GLU A 55 -5.82 -0.65 -20.58
C GLU A 55 -5.16 -0.31 -19.24
N ALA A 56 -4.00 0.33 -19.24
CA ALA A 56 -3.31 0.80 -18.04
C ALA A 56 -4.17 1.79 -17.22
N GLY A 57 -4.86 2.71 -17.90
CA GLY A 57 -5.78 3.65 -17.25
C GLY A 57 -7.01 2.96 -16.65
N THR A 58 -7.52 1.90 -17.28
CA THR A 58 -8.63 1.11 -16.73
C THR A 58 -8.16 0.32 -15.51
N TYR A 59 -7.04 -0.40 -15.61
CA TYR A 59 -6.43 -1.12 -14.50
C TYR A 59 -6.15 -0.20 -13.29
N ALA A 60 -5.55 0.98 -13.52
CA ALA A 60 -5.26 1.95 -12.46
C ALA A 60 -6.53 2.43 -11.74
N ARG A 61 -7.63 2.65 -12.47
CA ARG A 61 -8.93 3.03 -11.87
C ARG A 61 -9.50 1.92 -10.99
N TRP A 62 -9.42 0.66 -11.42
CA TRP A 62 -9.85 -0.49 -10.61
C TRP A 62 -8.97 -0.72 -9.38
N MET A 63 -7.72 -0.27 -9.41
CA MET A 63 -6.79 -0.33 -8.28
C MET A 63 -7.02 0.78 -7.22
N ILE A 64 -7.77 1.85 -7.53
CA ILE A 64 -7.98 2.98 -6.61
C ILE A 64 -8.47 2.55 -5.22
N PRO A 65 -9.45 1.64 -5.05
CA PRO A 65 -9.85 1.18 -3.71
C PRO A 65 -8.70 0.48 -2.96
N GLY A 66 -7.80 -0.19 -3.69
CA GLY A 66 -6.63 -0.84 -3.16
C GLY A 66 -5.58 0.15 -2.64
N LEU A 67 -5.47 1.34 -3.24
CA LEU A 67 -4.58 2.42 -2.75
C LEU A 67 -4.89 2.78 -1.30
N PHE A 68 -6.17 3.01 -0.98
CA PHE A 68 -6.61 3.33 0.38
C PHE A 68 -6.42 2.14 1.33
N GLY A 69 -6.77 0.93 0.88
CA GLY A 69 -6.58 -0.29 1.67
C GLY A 69 -5.12 -0.53 2.02
N TYR A 70 -4.20 -0.35 1.06
CA TYR A 70 -2.77 -0.53 1.27
C TYR A 70 -2.19 0.47 2.26
N GLY A 71 -2.57 1.76 2.17
CA GLY A 71 -2.13 2.77 3.13
C GLY A 71 -2.53 2.42 4.57
N LEU A 72 -3.78 2.00 4.77
CA LEU A 72 -4.26 1.55 6.09
C LEU A 72 -3.56 0.27 6.55
N LEU A 73 -3.35 -0.69 5.64
CA LEU A 73 -2.64 -1.94 5.93
C LEU A 73 -1.24 -1.67 6.48
N GLN A 74 -0.47 -0.80 5.83
CA GLN A 74 0.87 -0.44 6.27
C GLN A 74 0.87 0.18 7.67
N CYS A 75 -0.13 1.00 8.01
CA CYS A 75 -0.29 1.53 9.37
C CYS A 75 -0.48 0.42 10.41
N HIS A 76 -1.29 -0.61 10.12
CA HIS A 76 -1.47 -1.75 11.02
C HIS A 76 -0.19 -2.59 11.16
N VAL A 77 0.46 -2.91 10.03
CA VAL A 77 1.70 -3.70 9.99
C VAL A 77 2.78 -3.01 10.80
N ARG A 78 3.05 -1.72 10.55
CA ARG A 78 4.09 -0.96 11.26
C ARG A 78 3.78 -0.78 12.75
N PHE A 79 2.51 -0.60 13.11
CA PHE A 79 2.08 -0.57 14.51
C PHE A 79 2.45 -1.87 15.23
N LEU A 80 2.12 -3.03 14.67
CA LEU A 80 2.41 -4.33 15.28
C LEU A 80 3.91 -4.67 15.28
N GLN A 81 4.60 -4.42 14.16
CA GLN A 81 6.04 -4.66 14.02
C GLN A 81 6.86 -3.81 15.00
N SER A 82 6.48 -2.55 15.25
CA SER A 82 7.19 -1.69 16.22
C SER A 82 7.15 -2.20 17.66
N GLN A 83 6.25 -3.14 17.95
CA GLN A 83 6.07 -3.81 19.24
C GLN A 83 6.65 -5.23 19.23
N ASN A 84 7.42 -5.61 18.19
CA ASN A 84 7.88 -6.97 17.92
C ASN A 84 6.76 -8.02 17.80
N THR A 85 5.51 -7.59 17.50
CA THR A 85 4.35 -8.48 17.37
C THR A 85 4.17 -8.88 15.90
N VAL A 86 5.02 -9.78 15.41
CA VAL A 86 5.09 -10.14 13.98
C VAL A 86 4.23 -11.34 13.57
N LEU A 87 3.97 -12.26 14.50
CA LEU A 87 3.20 -13.49 14.21
C LEU A 87 1.79 -13.20 13.64
N PRO A 88 0.99 -12.26 14.18
CA PRO A 88 -0.34 -11.97 13.64
C PRO A 88 -0.28 -11.35 12.24
N VAL A 89 0.78 -10.58 11.96
CA VAL A 89 1.05 -10.02 10.62
C VAL A 89 1.31 -11.16 9.65
N MET A 90 2.20 -12.09 10.00
CA MET A 90 2.52 -13.25 9.15
C MET A 90 1.29 -14.13 8.87
N VAL A 91 0.53 -14.48 9.91
CA VAL A 91 -0.66 -15.32 9.77
C VAL A 91 -1.72 -14.62 8.91
N SER A 92 -1.98 -13.34 9.16
CA SER A 92 -2.96 -12.56 8.38
C SER A 92 -2.51 -12.39 6.93
N ALA A 93 -1.21 -12.25 6.67
CA ALA A 93 -0.67 -12.24 5.31
C ALA A 93 -0.95 -13.56 4.57
N GLY A 94 -0.72 -14.70 5.24
CA GLY A 94 -1.00 -16.02 4.68
C GLY A 94 -2.49 -16.20 4.35
N VAL A 95 -3.38 -15.79 5.26
CA VAL A 95 -4.83 -15.83 5.03
C VAL A 95 -5.23 -14.90 3.88
N ALA A 96 -4.72 -13.68 3.85
CA ALA A 96 -5.00 -12.73 2.77
C ALA A 96 -4.47 -13.22 1.41
N ALA A 97 -3.33 -13.92 1.38
CA ALA A 97 -2.78 -14.52 0.17
C ALA A 97 -3.64 -15.68 -0.34
N LEU A 98 -4.08 -16.59 0.54
CA LEU A 98 -5.02 -17.66 0.17
C LEU A 98 -6.34 -17.09 -0.35
N PHE A 99 -6.88 -16.07 0.33
CA PHE A 99 -8.04 -15.34 -0.14
C PHE A 99 -7.80 -14.70 -1.51
N HIS A 100 -6.63 -14.09 -1.73
CA HIS A 100 -6.27 -13.47 -3.00
C HIS A 100 -6.28 -14.48 -4.15
N LEU A 101 -5.73 -15.69 -3.95
CA LEU A 101 -5.79 -16.76 -4.95
C LEU A 101 -7.23 -17.10 -5.34
N LEU A 102 -8.11 -17.24 -4.34
CA LEU A 102 -9.53 -17.48 -4.56
C LEU A 102 -10.21 -16.31 -5.28
N ALA A 103 -9.93 -15.07 -4.86
CA ALA A 103 -10.48 -13.86 -5.45
C ALA A 103 -10.05 -13.72 -6.91
N CYS A 104 -8.77 -13.95 -7.21
CA CYS A 104 -8.24 -13.96 -8.58
C CYS A 104 -8.92 -15.02 -9.43
N TRP A 105 -9.05 -16.26 -8.94
CA TRP A 105 -9.74 -17.30 -9.68
C TRP A 105 -11.20 -16.93 -9.98
N LEU A 106 -11.93 -16.43 -8.98
CA LEU A 106 -13.32 -16.02 -9.15
C LEU A 106 -13.47 -14.82 -10.10
N LEU A 107 -12.72 -13.74 -9.88
CA LEU A 107 -12.91 -12.49 -10.61
C LEU A 107 -12.29 -12.53 -12.01
N VAL A 108 -11.10 -13.12 -12.16
CA VAL A 108 -10.42 -13.19 -13.47
C VAL A 108 -11.05 -14.27 -14.34
N HIS A 109 -11.20 -15.50 -13.82
CA HIS A 109 -11.60 -16.64 -14.64
C HIS A 109 -13.11 -16.89 -14.63
N VAL A 110 -13.75 -16.97 -13.45
CA VAL A 110 -15.18 -17.31 -13.38
C VAL A 110 -16.06 -16.15 -13.84
N ALA A 111 -15.77 -14.92 -13.39
CA ALA A 111 -16.49 -13.72 -13.80
C ALA A 111 -15.97 -13.10 -15.11
N GLY A 112 -14.87 -13.61 -15.66
CA GLY A 112 -14.31 -13.15 -16.94
C GLY A 112 -13.84 -11.70 -16.95
N MET A 113 -13.47 -11.12 -15.79
CA MET A 113 -13.12 -9.69 -15.70
C MET A 113 -11.69 -9.38 -16.14
N GLY A 114 -10.88 -10.38 -16.49
CA GLY A 114 -9.50 -10.19 -16.98
C GLY A 114 -8.63 -9.38 -16.02
N SER A 115 -7.90 -8.40 -16.57
CA SER A 115 -7.02 -7.47 -15.84
C SER A 115 -7.75 -6.67 -14.75
N ASN A 116 -8.98 -6.24 -15.00
CA ASN A 116 -9.82 -5.54 -14.02
C ASN A 116 -10.14 -6.45 -12.83
N GLY A 117 -10.37 -7.74 -13.10
CA GLY A 117 -10.53 -8.77 -12.08
C GLY A 117 -9.30 -8.90 -11.20
N ALA A 118 -8.10 -8.86 -11.79
CA ALA A 118 -6.84 -8.91 -11.04
C ALA A 118 -6.63 -7.67 -10.15
N ALA A 119 -6.91 -6.48 -10.69
CA ALA A 119 -6.88 -5.22 -9.94
C ALA A 119 -7.84 -5.26 -8.74
N LEU A 120 -9.10 -5.64 -8.98
CA LEU A 120 -10.11 -5.72 -7.94
C LEU A 120 -9.77 -6.79 -6.89
N SER A 121 -9.28 -7.95 -7.31
CA SER A 121 -8.82 -9.02 -6.41
C SER A 121 -7.73 -8.51 -5.47
N THR A 122 -6.79 -7.71 -5.99
CA THR A 122 -5.74 -7.08 -5.18
C THR A 122 -6.33 -6.11 -4.17
N ALA A 123 -7.22 -5.22 -4.61
CA ALA A 123 -7.87 -4.25 -3.74
C ALA A 123 -8.65 -4.92 -2.60
N VAL A 124 -9.47 -5.92 -2.91
CA VAL A 124 -10.26 -6.64 -1.90
C VAL A 124 -9.36 -7.39 -0.93
N SER A 125 -8.28 -8.02 -1.40
CA SER A 125 -7.32 -8.71 -0.52
C SER A 125 -6.64 -7.77 0.47
N TYR A 126 -6.30 -6.53 0.06
CA TYR A 126 -5.79 -5.53 1.00
C TYR A 126 -6.81 -5.17 2.07
N TRP A 127 -8.08 -5.00 1.70
CA TRP A 127 -9.14 -4.72 2.68
C TRP A 127 -9.39 -5.88 3.64
N VAL A 128 -9.39 -7.12 3.14
CA VAL A 128 -9.46 -8.32 4.01
C VAL A 128 -8.29 -8.31 5.00
N TYR A 129 -7.08 -8.02 4.54
CA TYR A 129 -5.91 -7.96 5.41
C TYR A 129 -6.02 -6.83 6.45
N VAL A 130 -6.48 -5.64 6.06
CA VAL A 130 -6.79 -4.55 6.99
C VAL A 130 -7.77 -5.01 8.07
N ILE A 131 -8.86 -5.68 7.68
CA ILE A 131 -9.89 -6.15 8.61
C ILE A 131 -9.31 -7.17 9.59
N LEU A 132 -8.54 -8.15 9.12
CA LEU A 132 -7.88 -9.15 9.97
C LEU A 132 -7.01 -8.49 11.04
N LEU A 133 -6.15 -7.55 10.64
CA LEU A 133 -5.28 -6.83 11.58
C LEU A 133 -6.04 -5.86 12.48
N ALA A 134 -7.13 -5.25 12.00
CA ALA A 134 -7.97 -4.38 12.80
C ALA A 134 -8.69 -5.16 13.90
N VAL A 135 -9.24 -6.32 13.56
CA VAL A 135 -9.83 -7.25 14.54
C VAL A 135 -8.76 -7.66 15.54
N TYR A 136 -7.59 -8.12 15.10
CA TYR A 136 -6.51 -8.52 16.01
C TYR A 136 -6.12 -7.39 16.98
N VAL A 137 -5.86 -6.18 16.48
CA VAL A 137 -5.50 -5.02 17.33
C VAL A 137 -6.60 -4.69 18.34
N ARG A 138 -7.87 -4.87 17.96
CA ARG A 138 -9.03 -4.54 18.81
C ARG A 138 -9.26 -5.56 19.93
N VAL A 139 -8.97 -6.85 19.70
CA VAL A 139 -9.31 -7.95 20.62
C VAL A 139 -8.11 -8.50 21.39
N SER A 140 -6.90 -8.40 20.84
CA SER A 140 -5.70 -8.98 21.44
C SER A 140 -5.31 -8.28 22.76
N SER A 141 -4.97 -9.08 23.76
CA SER A 141 -4.41 -8.57 25.03
C SER A 141 -3.09 -7.84 24.83
N SER A 142 -2.28 -8.25 23.84
CA SER A 142 -0.99 -7.65 23.52
C SER A 142 -1.09 -6.19 23.08
N CYS A 143 -2.23 -5.76 22.55
CA CYS A 143 -2.43 -4.40 22.06
C CYS A 143 -3.18 -3.51 23.06
N LYS A 144 -3.58 -4.00 24.25
CA LYS A 144 -4.42 -3.23 25.20
C LYS A 144 -3.78 -1.93 25.67
N GLN A 145 -2.45 -1.89 25.84
CA GLN A 145 -1.74 -0.69 26.29
C GLN A 145 -1.39 0.27 25.15
N THR A 146 -1.29 -0.24 23.92
CA THR A 146 -0.87 0.52 22.74
C THR A 146 -2.04 0.96 21.87
N TRP A 147 -3.21 0.34 22.02
CA TRP A 147 -4.46 0.71 21.39
C TRP A 147 -5.57 0.90 22.43
N THR A 148 -5.82 2.17 22.77
CA THR A 148 -6.84 2.58 23.76
C THR A 148 -8.12 3.14 23.12
N GLY A 149 -8.28 2.94 21.80
CA GLY A 149 -9.40 3.47 21.02
C GLY A 149 -9.08 4.75 20.25
N PHE A 150 -10.10 5.35 19.65
CA PHE A 150 -9.95 6.56 18.85
C PHE A 150 -9.66 7.78 19.72
N SER A 151 -8.78 8.66 19.25
CA SER A 151 -8.37 9.86 19.99
C SER A 151 -8.27 11.08 19.09
N MET A 152 -8.80 12.21 19.56
CA MET A 152 -8.67 13.50 18.86
C MET A 152 -7.23 14.01 18.80
N GLN A 153 -6.31 13.44 19.59
CA GLN A 153 -4.88 13.73 19.50
C GLN A 153 -4.28 13.28 18.16
N ALA A 154 -4.95 12.39 17.42
CA ALA A 154 -4.55 12.00 16.07
C ALA A 154 -4.52 13.20 15.10
N PHE A 155 -5.38 14.20 15.29
CA PHE A 155 -5.46 15.40 14.44
C PHE A 155 -4.42 16.47 14.80
N HIS A 156 -3.76 16.38 15.96
CA HIS A 156 -2.78 17.34 16.42
C HIS A 156 -1.36 16.97 15.98
N GLY A 157 -0.44 17.93 15.88
CA GLY A 157 0.98 17.64 15.60
C GLY A 157 1.24 17.01 14.22
N ALA A 158 0.34 17.24 13.25
CA ALA A 158 0.49 16.75 11.89
C ALA A 158 1.72 17.34 11.18
N HIS A 159 2.00 18.63 11.41
CA HIS A 159 3.16 19.31 10.82
C HIS A 159 4.48 18.63 11.18
N ASP A 160 4.76 18.43 12.47
CA ASP A 160 6.02 17.83 12.92
C ASP A 160 6.13 16.36 12.49
N PHE A 161 4.98 15.67 12.43
CA PHE A 161 4.93 14.32 11.87
C PHE A 161 5.28 14.31 10.38
N LEU A 162 4.70 15.22 9.59
CA LEU A 162 4.96 15.36 8.16
C LEU A 162 6.42 15.75 7.87
N ARG A 163 7.02 16.61 8.69
CA ARG A 163 8.44 16.98 8.57
C ARG A 163 9.38 15.76 8.61
N LEU A 164 8.99 14.72 9.34
CA LEU A 164 9.73 13.45 9.40
C LEU A 164 9.28 12.45 8.33
N ALA A 165 7.96 12.39 8.04
CA ALA A 165 7.40 11.42 7.12
C ALA A 165 7.75 11.73 5.65
N VAL A 166 7.78 13.01 5.25
CA VAL A 166 8.03 13.42 3.86
C VAL A 166 9.42 12.98 3.37
N PRO A 167 10.53 13.22 4.10
CA PRO A 167 11.84 12.72 3.68
C PRO A 167 11.89 11.19 3.54
N SER A 168 11.27 10.45 4.46
CA SER A 168 11.20 8.98 4.37
C SER A 168 10.38 8.51 3.17
N ALA A 169 9.27 9.18 2.86
CA ALA A 169 8.47 8.88 1.68
C ALA A 169 9.25 9.17 0.40
N LEU A 170 9.94 10.31 0.31
CA LEU A 170 10.78 10.67 -0.84
C LEU A 170 11.91 9.67 -1.05
N MET A 171 12.55 9.19 0.01
CA MET A 171 13.59 8.17 -0.08
C MET A 171 13.06 6.87 -0.71
N LEU A 172 11.90 6.39 -0.27
CA LEU A 172 11.25 5.21 -0.84
C LEU A 172 10.81 5.44 -2.29
N CYS A 173 10.28 6.63 -2.61
CA CYS A 173 9.94 6.99 -3.98
C CYS A 173 11.17 7.01 -4.90
N LEU A 174 12.29 7.57 -4.44
CA LEU A 174 13.54 7.61 -5.20
C LEU A 174 14.11 6.21 -5.42
N GLU A 175 14.03 5.34 -4.42
CA GLU A 175 14.41 3.93 -4.54
C GLU A 175 13.57 3.25 -5.64
N TRP A 176 12.25 3.38 -5.58
CA TRP A 176 11.35 2.80 -6.58
C TRP A 176 11.56 3.39 -7.98
N TRP A 177 11.67 4.72 -8.09
CA TRP A 177 11.93 5.37 -9.38
C TRP A 177 13.29 4.99 -9.95
N SER A 178 14.30 4.76 -9.12
CA SER A 178 15.60 4.29 -9.62
C SER A 178 15.47 2.92 -10.29
N PHE A 179 14.66 2.02 -9.74
CA PHE A 179 14.37 0.73 -10.36
C PHE A 179 13.63 0.89 -11.70
N GLU A 180 12.58 1.71 -11.75
CA GLU A 180 11.84 1.99 -12.99
C GLU A 180 12.73 2.62 -14.08
N ILE A 181 13.60 3.56 -13.70
CA ILE A 181 14.57 4.16 -14.65
C ILE A 181 15.51 3.09 -15.20
N LEU A 182 16.00 2.18 -14.36
CA LEU A 182 16.88 1.12 -14.83
C LEU A 182 16.16 0.14 -15.78
N VAL A 183 14.89 -0.19 -15.51
CA VAL A 183 14.05 -1.01 -16.42
C VAL A 183 13.82 -0.27 -17.74
N LEU A 184 13.54 1.03 -17.71
CA LEU A 184 13.39 1.83 -18.94
C LEU A 184 14.69 1.88 -19.75
N LEU A 185 15.83 2.04 -19.09
CA LEU A 185 17.14 2.07 -19.74
C LEU A 185 17.53 0.70 -20.30
N SER A 186 17.19 -0.41 -19.65
CA SER A 186 17.45 -1.75 -20.20
C SER A 186 16.63 -2.02 -21.46
N GLY A 187 15.45 -1.40 -21.58
CA GLY A 187 14.65 -1.38 -22.82
C GLY A 187 15.31 -0.66 -24.00
N LEU A 188 16.41 0.08 -23.79
CA LEU A 188 17.19 0.74 -24.85
C LEU A 188 18.44 -0.05 -25.26
N LEU A 189 18.71 -1.19 -24.61
CA LEU A 189 19.86 -2.04 -24.92
C LEU A 189 19.62 -2.87 -26.19
N PRO A 190 20.68 -3.46 -26.79
CA PRO A 190 20.59 -4.17 -28.07
C PRO A 190 19.62 -5.36 -28.09
N ASN A 191 19.37 -5.99 -26.93
CA ASN A 191 18.38 -7.06 -26.78
C ASN A 191 17.38 -6.70 -25.67
N PRO A 192 16.43 -5.77 -25.94
CA PRO A 192 15.63 -5.16 -24.90
C PRO A 192 14.69 -6.18 -24.22
N GLN A 193 14.24 -7.22 -24.92
CA GLN A 193 13.38 -8.27 -24.34
C GLN A 193 14.13 -9.11 -23.29
N LEU A 194 15.37 -9.51 -23.59
CA LEU A 194 16.19 -10.27 -22.64
C LEU A 194 16.58 -9.39 -21.44
N GLU A 195 17.07 -8.19 -21.69
CA GLU A 195 17.62 -7.32 -20.63
C GLU A 195 16.54 -6.77 -19.70
N THR A 196 15.34 -6.46 -20.21
CA THR A 196 14.19 -6.12 -19.36
C THR A 196 13.68 -7.32 -18.56
N SER A 197 13.71 -8.53 -19.13
CA SER A 197 13.27 -9.75 -18.43
C SER A 197 14.18 -10.13 -17.26
N VAL A 198 15.51 -9.96 -17.40
CA VAL A 198 16.48 -10.21 -16.33
C VAL A 198 16.24 -9.27 -15.15
N MET A 199 15.97 -8.00 -15.44
CA MET A 199 15.65 -6.97 -14.45
C MET A 199 14.29 -7.20 -13.75
N SER A 200 13.35 -7.90 -14.41
CA SER A 200 12.02 -8.19 -13.86
C SER A 200 12.00 -9.40 -12.90
N ILE A 201 13.06 -10.21 -12.90
CA ILE A 201 13.20 -11.39 -12.03
C ILE A 201 13.93 -11.06 -10.72
N THR A 202 14.75 -10.00 -10.71
CA THR A 202 15.45 -9.46 -9.53
C THR A 202 14.56 -8.56 -8.70
#